data_AF-A0A8J5XAR8-F1
#
_entry.id   AF-A0A8J5XAR8-F1
#
_cell.length_a   1.000
_cell.length_b   1.000
_cell.length_c   1.000
_cell.angle_alpha   90.00
_cell.angle_beta   90.00
_cell.angle_gamma   90.00
#
_symmetry.space_group_name_H-M   'P 1'
#
loop_
_entity.id
_entity.type
_entity.pdbx_description
1 polymer ?
#
loop_
_entity_poly.entity_id
_entity_poly.type
_entity_poly.pdbx_seq_one_letter_code
_entity_poly.pdbx_strand_id
1 'polypeptide(L)'
;MRSAPRAAWAASLCAVLGWLHFCLGVGTTDLVVTVVAHVCVLPMLAARFDRRLLPSFGCALCGVCVGFNLVDLCFDRLIVLNRAVPDGTGHGGHGSLTPRHVAWFYYTTMLNSSHINLTLLVYVLVSSIGSMMGLMDGCATVRNYWLAMCSVAAVGNTFYVSYVVPRYVTIRASTTFSPTDFDNWEGVFFARIFLIGALLTCIYLSFALNLTQSSAPAVAGARKVTDRSDVAAPLKQS
;
A
#
# COMPACT_ATOMS: atom_id res chain seq x y z
N MET A 1 -24.59 -2.48 -12.60
CA MET A 1 -23.38 -2.04 -11.86
C MET A 1 -22.18 -3.02 -11.89
N ARG A 2 -22.20 -4.16 -12.63
CA ARG A 2 -21.08 -5.13 -12.61
C ARG A 2 -19.82 -4.71 -13.39
N SER A 3 -19.91 -3.72 -14.28
CA SER A 3 -18.79 -3.27 -15.12
C SER A 3 -17.89 -2.23 -14.44
N ALA A 4 -18.40 -1.45 -13.49
CA ALA A 4 -17.68 -0.32 -12.91
C ALA A 4 -16.34 -0.69 -12.23
N PRO A 5 -16.24 -1.76 -11.42
CA PRO A 5 -14.97 -2.12 -10.79
C PRO A 5 -13.90 -2.59 -11.78
N ARG A 6 -14.33 -3.24 -12.87
CA ARG A 6 -13.44 -3.70 -13.94
C ARG A 6 -12.92 -2.54 -14.79
N ALA A 7 -13.80 -1.58 -15.09
CA ALA A 7 -13.41 -0.35 -15.77
C ALA A 7 -12.44 0.47 -14.91
N ALA A 8 -12.70 0.60 -13.60
CA ALA A 8 -11.80 1.28 -12.67
C ALA A 8 -10.42 0.61 -12.58
N TRP A 9 -10.36 -0.73 -12.53
CA TRP A 9 -9.11 -1.48 -12.57
C TRP A 9 -8.35 -1.30 -13.89
N ALA A 10 -9.04 -1.37 -15.04
CA ALA A 10 -8.39 -1.18 -16.33
C ALA A 10 -7.86 0.26 -16.47
N ALA A 11 -8.64 1.25 -16.02
CA ALA A 11 -8.22 2.65 -15.99
C ALA A 11 -7.02 2.86 -15.06
N SER A 12 -6.99 2.24 -13.88
CA SER A 12 -5.85 2.34 -12.97
C SER A 12 -4.59 1.71 -13.57
N LEU A 13 -4.71 0.56 -14.25
CA LEU A 13 -3.59 -0.08 -14.94
C LEU A 13 -3.03 0.84 -16.02
N CYS A 14 -3.88 1.36 -16.90
CA CYS A 14 -3.45 2.29 -17.96
C CYS A 14 -2.83 3.56 -17.40
N ALA A 15 -3.41 4.13 -16.33
CA ALA A 15 -2.88 5.33 -15.68
C ALA A 15 -1.51 5.08 -15.05
N VAL A 16 -1.34 3.97 -14.33
CA VAL A 16 -0.06 3.63 -13.68
C VAL A 16 1.01 3.29 -14.72
N LEU A 17 0.69 2.51 -15.75
CA LEU A 17 1.62 2.22 -16.84
C LEU A 17 2.03 3.50 -17.59
N GLY A 18 1.07 4.38 -17.87
CA GLY A 18 1.33 5.67 -18.50
C GLY A 18 2.22 6.55 -17.63
N TRP A 19 1.92 6.67 -16.34
CA TRP A 19 2.73 7.45 -15.39
C TRP A 19 4.17 6.90 -15.28
N LEU A 20 4.32 5.59 -15.10
CA LEU A 20 5.64 4.96 -15.02
C LEU A 20 6.45 5.13 -16.31
N HIS A 21 5.82 4.91 -17.46
CA HIS A 21 6.52 4.98 -18.74
C HIS A 21 6.85 6.42 -19.13
N PHE A 22 5.88 7.33 -19.09
CA PHE A 22 6.04 8.69 -19.62
C PHE A 22 6.62 9.68 -18.61
N CYS A 23 6.30 9.55 -17.31
CA CYS A 23 6.71 10.54 -16.32
C CYS A 23 7.98 10.11 -15.57
N LEU A 24 8.16 8.81 -15.32
CA LEU A 24 9.28 8.30 -14.54
C LEU A 24 10.35 7.58 -15.39
N GLY A 25 10.11 7.39 -16.69
CA GLY A 25 11.08 6.79 -17.62
C GLY A 25 11.51 5.37 -17.21
N VAL A 26 10.63 4.63 -16.55
CA VAL A 26 11.01 3.38 -15.90
C VAL A 26 11.17 2.24 -16.93
N GLY A 27 12.17 1.37 -16.71
CA GLY A 27 12.49 0.25 -17.58
C GLY A 27 11.38 -0.82 -17.69
N THR A 28 11.51 -1.69 -18.70
CA THR A 28 10.53 -2.75 -19.01
C THR A 28 10.26 -3.71 -17.85
N THR A 29 11.26 -4.01 -17.03
CA THR A 29 11.11 -4.88 -15.84
C THR A 29 10.08 -4.33 -14.87
N ASP A 30 10.07 -3.03 -14.60
CA ASP A 30 9.13 -2.40 -13.67
C ASP A 30 7.71 -2.30 -14.28
N LEU A 31 7.59 -2.25 -15.62
CA LEU A 31 6.30 -2.37 -16.31
C LEU A 31 5.72 -3.79 -16.16
N VAL A 32 6.54 -4.83 -16.32
CA VAL A 32 6.11 -6.23 -16.11
C VAL A 32 5.66 -6.44 -14.66
N VAL A 33 6.46 -5.97 -13.71
CA VAL A 33 6.12 -5.95 -12.28
C VAL A 33 4.77 -5.28 -12.04
N THR A 34 4.50 -4.17 -12.70
CA THR A 34 3.21 -3.46 -12.62
C THR A 34 2.05 -4.28 -13.14
N VAL A 35 2.20 -4.93 -14.28
CA VAL A 35 1.15 -5.79 -14.86
C VAL A 35 0.89 -6.98 -13.94
N VAL A 36 1.93 -7.65 -13.45
CA VAL A 36 1.80 -8.78 -12.52
C VAL A 36 1.08 -8.35 -11.24
N ALA A 37 1.44 -7.20 -10.67
CA ALA A 37 0.78 -6.67 -9.49
C ALA A 37 -0.73 -6.43 -9.71
N HIS A 38 -1.11 -5.91 -10.88
CA HIS A 38 -2.52 -5.71 -11.25
C HIS A 38 -3.27 -7.03 -11.48
N VAL A 39 -2.60 -8.07 -11.99
CA VAL A 39 -3.21 -9.40 -12.14
C VAL A 39 -3.45 -10.03 -10.77
N CYS A 40 -2.53 -9.88 -9.82
CA CYS A 40 -2.65 -10.41 -8.46
C CYS A 40 -3.87 -9.89 -7.69
N VAL A 41 -4.37 -8.70 -8.03
CA VAL A 41 -5.54 -8.07 -7.37
C VAL A 41 -6.88 -8.38 -8.05
N LEU A 42 -6.89 -8.99 -9.24
CA LEU A 42 -8.12 -9.38 -9.94
C LEU A 42 -9.06 -10.29 -9.11
N PRO A 43 -8.57 -11.25 -8.29
CA PRO A 43 -9.46 -12.07 -7.47
C PRO A 43 -10.34 -11.25 -6.52
N MET A 44 -9.88 -10.09 -6.05
CA MET A 44 -10.65 -9.21 -5.16
C MET A 44 -11.84 -8.54 -5.87
N LEU A 45 -11.79 -8.43 -7.19
CA LEU A 45 -12.87 -7.88 -8.03
C LEU A 45 -13.90 -8.94 -8.41
N ALA A 46 -13.64 -10.22 -8.13
CA ALA A 46 -14.57 -11.29 -8.44
C ALA A 46 -15.85 -11.14 -7.61
N ALA A 47 -17.01 -11.36 -8.23
CA ALA A 47 -18.30 -11.28 -7.55
C ALA A 47 -18.45 -12.32 -6.41
N ARG A 48 -17.62 -13.37 -6.42
CA ARG A 48 -17.59 -14.43 -5.42
C ARG A 48 -16.63 -14.14 -4.25
N PHE A 49 -15.84 -13.06 -4.32
CA PHE A 49 -14.90 -12.73 -3.25
C PHE A 49 -15.66 -12.29 -1.99
N ASP A 50 -15.33 -12.91 -0.86
CA ASP A 50 -15.92 -12.52 0.42
C ASP A 50 -15.32 -11.19 0.90
N ARG A 51 -16.11 -10.13 0.82
CA ARG A 51 -15.71 -8.77 1.20
C ARG A 51 -15.43 -8.62 2.68
N ARG A 52 -15.92 -9.54 3.53
CA ARG A 52 -15.63 -9.55 4.97
C ARG A 52 -14.16 -9.83 5.27
N LEU A 53 -13.43 -10.41 4.32
CA LEU A 53 -12.00 -10.67 4.47
C LEU A 53 -11.14 -9.42 4.20
N LEU A 54 -11.68 -8.40 3.52
CA LEU A 54 -10.93 -7.20 3.13
C LEU A 54 -10.27 -6.47 4.32
N PRO A 55 -10.95 -6.22 5.46
CA PRO A 55 -10.32 -5.52 6.57
C PRO A 55 -9.19 -6.34 7.21
N SER A 56 -9.31 -7.67 7.22
CA SER A 56 -8.26 -8.57 7.72
C SER A 56 -7.02 -8.56 6.83
N PHE A 57 -7.19 -8.62 5.51
CA PHE A 57 -6.09 -8.45 4.56
C PHE A 57 -5.45 -7.07 4.67
N GLY A 58 -6.27 -6.02 4.75
CA GLY A 58 -5.79 -4.64 4.93
C GLY A 58 -4.99 -4.47 6.22
N CYS A 59 -5.44 -5.06 7.33
CA CYS A 59 -4.74 -5.04 8.61
C CYS A 59 -3.34 -5.70 8.51
N ALA A 60 -3.26 -6.91 7.93
CA ALA A 60 -1.99 -7.61 7.74
C ALA A 60 -1.02 -6.79 6.87
N LEU A 61 -1.53 -6.22 5.78
CA LEU A 61 -0.74 -5.38 4.88
C LEU A 61 -0.25 -4.09 5.54
N CYS A 62 -1.10 -3.40 6.30
CA CYS A 62 -0.70 -2.24 7.10
C CYS A 62 0.38 -2.61 8.12
N GLY A 63 0.30 -3.78 8.76
CA GLY A 63 1.33 -4.28 9.68
C GLY A 63 2.69 -4.46 9.00
N VAL A 64 2.72 -5.03 7.80
CA VAL A 64 3.94 -5.14 6.99
C VAL A 64 4.51 -3.76 6.65
N CYS A 65 3.66 -2.80 6.24
CA CYS A 65 4.09 -1.43 5.98
C CYS A 65 4.63 -0.71 7.21
N VAL A 66 4.03 -0.92 8.38
CA VAL A 66 4.57 -0.42 9.65
C VAL A 66 5.96 -1.01 9.89
N GLY A 67 6.15 -2.31 9.66
CA GLY A 67 7.46 -2.96 9.75
C GLY A 67 8.52 -2.31 8.87
N PHE A 68 8.23 -2.10 7.58
CA PHE A 68 9.15 -1.39 6.67
C PHE A 68 9.45 0.04 7.13
N ASN A 69 8.43 0.78 7.56
CA ASN A 69 8.62 2.14 8.05
C ASN A 69 9.43 2.19 9.35
N LEU A 70 9.33 1.19 10.23
CA LEU A 70 10.15 1.13 11.44
C LEU A 70 11.63 0.91 11.12
N VAL A 71 11.93 0.05 10.13
CA VAL A 71 13.32 -0.14 9.65
C VAL A 71 13.87 1.17 9.11
N ASP A 72 13.12 1.85 8.23
CA ASP A 72 13.56 3.15 7.70
C ASP A 72 13.71 4.20 8.81
N LEU A 73 12.82 4.19 9.83
CA LEU A 73 12.90 5.11 10.96
C LEU A 73 14.19 4.92 11.77
N CYS A 74 14.75 3.70 11.82
CA CYS A 74 16.06 3.47 12.41
C CYS A 74 17.17 4.22 11.66
N PHE A 75 17.16 4.18 10.33
CA PHE A 75 18.13 4.92 9.50
C PHE A 75 17.91 6.43 9.59
N ASP A 76 16.66 6.88 9.56
CA ASP A 76 16.33 8.30 9.73
C ASP A 76 16.82 8.82 11.08
N ARG A 77 16.64 8.04 12.14
CA ARG A 77 17.15 8.37 13.48
C ARG A 77 18.68 8.44 13.51
N LEU A 78 19.38 7.53 12.81
CA LEU A 78 20.85 7.58 12.72
C LEU A 78 21.33 8.85 12.03
N ILE A 79 20.66 9.27 10.95
CA ILE A 79 20.96 10.53 10.24
C ILE A 79 20.72 11.73 11.15
N VAL A 80 19.53 11.82 11.76
CA VAL A 80 19.12 12.97 12.60
C VAL A 80 19.98 13.10 13.85
N LEU A 81 20.33 11.98 14.50
CA LEU A 81 21.19 12.00 15.68
C LEU A 81 22.69 12.13 15.35
N ASN A 82 23.05 12.08 14.06
CA ASN A 82 24.42 12.10 13.55
C ASN A 82 25.37 11.17 14.33
N ARG A 83 24.88 9.98 14.72
CA ARG A 83 25.66 9.02 15.51
C ARG A 83 26.53 8.17 14.58
N ALA A 84 27.84 8.24 14.76
CA ALA A 84 28.79 7.40 14.04
C ALA A 84 28.46 5.90 14.28
N VAL A 85 28.50 5.11 13.21
CA VAL A 85 28.32 3.66 13.27
C VAL A 85 29.71 3.05 13.42
N PRO A 86 29.97 2.22 14.45
CA PRO A 86 31.22 1.49 14.53
C PRO A 86 31.25 0.44 13.41
N ASP A 87 32.16 0.58 12.45
CA ASP A 87 32.47 -0.47 11.50
C ASP A 87 33.09 -1.62 12.30
N GLY A 88 32.36 -2.72 12.48
CA GLY A 88 32.72 -3.85 13.35
C GLY A 88 34.02 -4.59 12.98
N THR A 89 34.85 -4.03 12.09
CA THR A 89 36.22 -4.45 11.84
C THR A 89 37.11 -3.97 12.99
N GLY A 90 37.20 -4.78 14.05
CA GLY A 90 38.08 -4.58 15.21
C GLY A 90 39.58 -4.65 14.91
N HIS A 91 40.03 -4.12 13.78
CA HIS A 91 41.42 -4.08 13.33
C HIS A 91 41.79 -2.65 12.97
N GLY A 92 42.09 -1.82 13.98
CA GLY A 92 43.02 -0.68 13.94
C GLY A 92 42.94 0.37 12.82
N GLY A 93 41.96 0.31 11.93
CA GLY A 93 41.81 1.16 10.76
C GLY A 93 40.62 2.09 10.96
N HIS A 94 40.90 3.39 10.99
CA HIS A 94 39.95 4.48 11.10
C HIS A 94 39.03 4.60 9.87
N GLY A 95 38.16 3.63 9.64
CA GLY A 95 36.96 3.81 8.84
C GLY A 95 35.78 3.79 9.80
N SER A 96 35.13 4.93 10.02
CA SER A 96 33.75 4.92 10.52
C SER A 96 32.88 5.40 9.39
N LEU A 97 32.01 4.53 8.87
CA LEU A 97 31.00 4.95 7.92
C LEU A 97 30.08 5.98 8.60
N THR A 98 30.01 7.18 8.00
CA THR A 98 29.07 8.21 8.47
C THR A 98 27.64 7.67 8.36
N PRO A 99 26.74 7.99 9.30
CA PRO A 99 25.36 7.49 9.26
C PRO A 99 24.62 7.83 7.95
N ARG A 100 24.95 8.97 7.32
CA ARG A 100 24.44 9.34 5.99
C ARG A 100 24.92 8.39 4.88
N HIS A 101 26.18 7.96 4.92
CA HIS A 101 26.71 6.97 3.97
C HIS A 101 26.01 5.62 4.11
N VAL A 102 25.82 5.15 5.34
CA VAL A 102 25.12 3.88 5.61
C VAL A 102 23.69 3.96 5.11
N ALA A 103 22.99 5.07 5.39
CA ALA A 103 21.63 5.29 4.91
C ALA A 103 21.56 5.39 3.37
N TRP A 104 22.52 6.04 2.72
CA TRP A 104 22.60 6.09 1.26
C TRP A 104 22.76 4.70 0.65
N PHE A 105 23.64 3.86 1.19
CA PHE A 105 23.81 2.49 0.72
C PHE A 105 22.51 1.68 0.87
N TYR A 106 21.87 1.77 2.04
CA TYR A 106 20.58 1.13 2.29
C TYR A 106 19.49 1.62 1.32
N TYR A 107 19.25 2.93 1.24
CA TYR A 107 18.18 3.48 0.40
C TYR A 107 18.43 3.22 -1.09
N THR A 108 19.66 3.37 -1.57
CA THR A 108 20.00 3.06 -2.97
C THR A 108 19.77 1.59 -3.29
N THR A 109 20.12 0.68 -2.38
CA THR A 109 19.91 -0.76 -2.55
C THR A 109 18.41 -1.10 -2.56
N MET A 110 17.65 -0.58 -1.58
CA MET A 110 16.23 -0.89 -1.44
C MET A 110 15.40 -0.30 -2.60
N LEU A 111 15.65 0.95 -2.99
CA LEU A 111 14.90 1.65 -4.05
C LEU A 111 15.15 1.06 -5.45
N ASN A 112 16.31 0.44 -5.67
CA ASN A 112 16.64 -0.24 -6.92
C ASN A 112 16.28 -1.74 -6.91
N SER A 113 15.74 -2.26 -5.82
CA SER A 113 15.30 -3.66 -5.74
C SER A 113 13.92 -3.85 -6.38
N SER A 114 13.87 -4.57 -7.50
CA SER A 114 12.62 -4.85 -8.21
C SER A 114 11.59 -5.61 -7.37
N HIS A 115 12.03 -6.50 -6.48
CA HIS A 115 11.11 -7.26 -5.60
C HIS A 115 10.44 -6.38 -4.55
N ILE A 116 11.16 -5.39 -4.03
CA ILE A 116 10.62 -4.42 -3.08
C ILE A 116 9.62 -3.51 -3.78
N ASN A 117 9.99 -2.99 -4.95
CA ASN A 117 9.11 -2.17 -5.77
C ASN A 117 7.83 -2.91 -6.18
N LEU A 118 7.93 -4.18 -6.57
CA LEU A 118 6.77 -5.05 -6.83
C LEU A 118 5.88 -5.19 -5.60
N THR A 119 6.46 -5.47 -4.44
CA THR A 119 5.71 -5.67 -3.19
C THR A 119 4.96 -4.41 -2.78
N LEU A 120 5.62 -3.24 -2.84
CA LEU A 120 5.01 -1.95 -2.55
C LEU A 120 3.88 -1.61 -3.54
N LEU A 121 4.07 -1.93 -4.82
CA LEU A 121 3.04 -1.69 -5.82
C LEU A 121 1.82 -2.59 -5.63
N VAL A 122 2.03 -3.89 -5.36
CA VAL A 122 0.94 -4.81 -4.98
C VAL A 122 0.18 -4.26 -3.78
N TYR A 123 0.89 -3.77 -2.76
CA TYR A 123 0.28 -3.16 -1.58
C TYR A 123 -0.63 -1.98 -1.94
N VAL A 124 -0.14 -1.03 -2.74
CA VAL A 124 -0.91 0.15 -3.17
C VAL A 124 -2.16 -0.26 -3.96
N LEU A 125 -2.03 -1.26 -4.84
CA LEU A 125 -3.15 -1.76 -5.65
C LEU A 125 -4.18 -2.51 -4.81
N VAL A 126 -3.75 -3.41 -3.93
CA VAL A 126 -4.66 -4.13 -3.00
C VAL A 126 -5.39 -3.14 -2.11
N SER A 127 -4.69 -2.14 -1.58
CA SER A 127 -5.26 -1.15 -0.67
C SER A 127 -6.27 -0.22 -1.36
N SER A 128 -5.97 0.22 -2.58
CA SER A 128 -6.86 1.09 -3.37
C SER A 128 -8.12 0.34 -3.85
N ILE A 129 -7.94 -0.85 -4.42
CA ILE A 129 -9.06 -1.69 -4.88
C ILE A 129 -9.88 -2.19 -3.71
N GLY A 130 -9.23 -2.63 -2.63
CA GLY A 130 -9.88 -3.06 -1.40
C GLY A 130 -10.73 -1.96 -0.78
N SER A 131 -10.18 -0.74 -0.69
CA SER A 131 -10.91 0.44 -0.22
C SER A 131 -12.12 0.77 -1.11
N MET A 132 -11.96 0.75 -2.43
CA MET A 132 -13.06 0.95 -3.37
C MET A 132 -14.17 -0.09 -3.16
N MET A 133 -13.80 -1.37 -3.07
CA MET A 133 -14.75 -2.47 -2.84
C MET A 133 -15.45 -2.36 -1.48
N GLY A 134 -14.74 -1.87 -0.46
CA GLY A 134 -15.28 -1.59 0.87
C GLY A 134 -16.29 -0.44 0.90
N LEU A 135 -16.01 0.65 0.17
CA LEU A 135 -16.92 1.79 0.04
C LEU A 135 -18.21 1.45 -0.72
N MET A 136 -18.18 0.39 -1.54
CA MET A 136 -19.37 -0.14 -2.23
C MET A 136 -20.28 -0.99 -1.34
N ASP A 137 -19.98 -1.14 -0.04
CA ASP A 137 -20.88 -1.82 0.90
C ASP A 137 -22.13 -0.97 1.23
N GLY A 138 -23.27 -1.63 1.39
CA GLY A 138 -24.58 -0.97 1.56
C GLY A 138 -24.87 -0.51 2.99
N CYS A 139 -24.16 -1.03 3.99
CA CYS A 139 -24.37 -0.62 5.39
C CYS A 139 -23.68 0.71 5.69
N ALA A 140 -24.44 1.71 6.16
CA ALA A 140 -23.91 3.04 6.50
C ALA A 140 -22.78 2.97 7.54
N THR A 141 -22.91 2.12 8.57
CA THR A 141 -21.89 1.93 9.61
C THR A 141 -20.57 1.42 9.02
N VAL A 142 -20.62 0.37 8.21
CA VAL A 142 -19.43 -0.19 7.54
C VAL A 142 -18.79 0.84 6.61
N ARG A 143 -19.61 1.56 5.84
CA ARG A 143 -19.14 2.61 4.94
C ARG A 143 -18.42 3.75 5.67
N ASN A 144 -18.89 4.14 6.86
CA ASN A 144 -18.23 5.17 7.67
C ASN A 144 -16.83 4.74 8.13
N TYR A 145 -16.62 3.47 8.49
CA TYR A 145 -15.29 2.95 8.79
C TYR A 145 -14.37 3.01 7.57
N TRP A 146 -14.87 2.61 6.40
CA TRP A 146 -14.10 2.71 5.15
C TRP A 146 -13.73 4.15 4.80
N LEU A 147 -14.67 5.09 4.94
CA LEU A 147 -14.40 6.52 4.73
C LEU A 147 -13.34 7.04 5.70
N ALA A 148 -13.45 6.70 6.99
CA ALA A 148 -12.45 7.10 7.99
C ALA A 148 -11.06 6.54 7.65
N MET A 149 -10.96 5.26 7.28
CA MET A 149 -9.70 4.65 6.85
C MET A 149 -9.13 5.32 5.61
N CYS A 150 -9.95 5.59 4.59
CA CYS A 150 -9.53 6.26 3.36
C CYS A 150 -9.01 7.67 3.65
N SER A 151 -9.70 8.45 4.50
CA SER A 151 -9.29 9.81 4.86
C SER A 151 -7.97 9.82 5.60
N VAL A 152 -7.81 8.96 6.62
CA VAL A 152 -6.56 8.85 7.39
C VAL A 152 -5.41 8.42 6.48
N ALA A 153 -5.63 7.40 5.64
CA ALA A 153 -4.63 6.94 4.68
C ALA A 153 -4.26 8.03 3.67
N ALA A 154 -5.23 8.78 3.15
CA ALA A 154 -4.98 9.86 2.19
C ALA A 154 -4.11 10.96 2.80
N VAL A 155 -4.42 11.39 4.03
CA VAL A 155 -3.63 12.41 4.73
C VAL A 155 -2.21 11.91 5.03
N GLY A 156 -2.07 10.70 5.57
CA GLY A 156 -0.78 10.06 5.83
C GLY A 156 0.09 9.93 4.58
N ASN A 157 -0.47 9.42 3.49
CA ASN A 157 0.24 9.25 2.22
C ASN A 157 0.58 10.59 1.56
N THR A 158 -0.30 11.60 1.64
CA THR A 158 -0.01 12.94 1.10
C THR A 158 1.21 13.56 1.78
N PHE A 159 1.29 13.44 3.10
CA PHE A 159 2.45 13.93 3.86
C PHE A 159 3.72 13.15 3.49
N TYR A 160 3.64 11.82 3.39
CA TYR A 160 4.76 10.97 2.96
C TYR A 160 5.25 11.31 1.54
N VAL A 161 4.33 11.46 0.58
CA VAL A 161 4.65 11.81 -0.82
C VAL A 161 5.28 13.19 -0.92
N SER A 162 4.92 14.12 -0.04
CA SER A 162 5.46 15.49 -0.09
C SER A 162 6.88 15.60 0.47
N TYR A 163 7.21 14.82 1.51
CA TYR A 163 8.48 14.94 2.22
C TYR A 163 9.49 13.82 1.91
N VAL A 164 9.02 12.58 1.72
CA VAL A 164 9.89 11.39 1.59
C VAL A 164 10.17 11.07 0.13
N VAL A 165 9.13 11.02 -0.71
CA VAL A 165 9.26 10.60 -2.11
C VAL A 165 10.27 11.44 -2.91
N PRO A 166 10.30 12.79 -2.84
CA PRO A 166 11.29 13.58 -3.58
C PRO A 166 12.73 13.23 -3.19
N ARG A 167 12.98 12.97 -1.91
CA ARG A 167 14.30 12.56 -1.41
C ARG A 167 14.70 11.20 -1.97
N TYR A 168 13.77 10.26 -2.00
CA TYR A 168 14.01 8.93 -2.56
C TYR A 168 14.24 8.97 -4.08
N VAL A 169 13.53 9.83 -4.80
CA VAL A 169 13.78 10.03 -6.24
C VAL A 169 15.20 10.54 -6.47
N THR A 170 15.64 11.55 -5.70
CA THR A 170 17.01 12.07 -5.79
C THR A 170 18.06 11.00 -5.46
N ILE A 171 17.89 10.26 -4.35
CA ILE A 171 18.82 9.18 -3.96
C ILE A 171 18.85 8.07 -5.01
N ARG A 172 17.68 7.66 -5.54
CA ARG A 172 17.61 6.62 -6.59
C ARG A 172 18.34 7.04 -7.87
N ALA A 173 18.29 8.32 -8.21
CA ALA A 173 18.99 8.87 -9.38
C ALA A 173 20.49 9.11 -9.13
N SER A 174 20.94 9.14 -7.88
CA SER A 174 22.33 9.40 -7.53
C SER A 174 23.23 8.21 -7.89
N THR A 175 24.35 8.48 -8.56
CA THR A 175 25.39 7.49 -8.88
C THR A 175 26.53 7.47 -7.87
N THR A 176 26.64 8.53 -7.07
CA THR A 176 27.66 8.71 -6.03
C THR A 176 27.02 9.31 -4.78
N PHE A 177 27.56 8.98 -3.61
CA PHE A 177 27.10 9.57 -2.35
C PHE A 177 27.26 11.09 -2.34
N SER A 178 26.16 11.80 -2.02
CA SER A 178 26.19 13.23 -1.70
C SER A 178 25.61 13.47 -0.30
N PRO A 179 26.34 14.12 0.62
CA PRO A 179 25.84 14.37 1.97
C PRO A 179 24.65 15.36 1.99
N THR A 180 24.54 16.23 0.97
CA THR A 180 23.48 17.24 0.87
C THR A 180 22.10 16.63 0.61
N ASP A 181 22.05 15.41 0.06
CA ASP A 181 20.79 14.70 -0.18
C ASP A 181 20.04 14.43 1.13
N PHE A 182 20.78 14.41 2.24
CA PHE A 182 20.31 14.18 3.61
C PHE A 182 20.14 15.46 4.44
N ASP A 183 20.21 16.65 3.85
CA ASP A 183 19.99 17.89 4.59
C ASP A 183 18.51 18.09 4.92
N ASN A 184 18.23 18.57 6.13
CA ASN A 184 16.88 18.71 6.70
C ASN A 184 16.09 17.39 6.77
N TRP A 185 16.77 16.28 7.09
CA TRP A 185 16.17 14.95 7.17
C TRP A 185 15.16 14.80 8.31
N GLU A 186 15.09 15.75 9.25
CA GLU A 186 14.08 15.81 10.30
C GLU A 186 12.67 15.81 9.70
N GLY A 187 12.47 16.48 8.55
CA GLY A 187 11.18 16.47 7.84
C GLY A 187 10.78 15.07 7.37
N VAL A 188 11.73 14.29 6.85
CA VAL A 188 11.52 12.87 6.45
C VAL A 188 11.18 12.03 7.67
N PHE A 189 11.93 12.21 8.76
CA PHE A 189 11.71 11.51 10.02
C PHE A 189 10.30 11.76 10.58
N PHE A 190 9.86 13.02 10.66
CA PHE A 190 8.52 13.36 11.13
C PHE A 190 7.43 12.85 10.19
N ALA A 191 7.64 12.93 8.87
CA ALA A 191 6.71 12.39 7.89
C ALA A 191 6.50 10.89 8.05
N ARG A 192 7.57 10.15 8.39
CA ARG A 192 7.48 8.73 8.64
C ARG A 192 6.75 8.40 9.94
N ILE A 193 7.03 9.11 11.03
CA ILE A 193 6.28 8.94 12.28
C ILE A 193 4.79 9.19 12.05
N PHE A 194 4.46 10.26 11.33
CA PHE A 194 3.09 10.59 11.00
C PHE A 194 2.42 9.49 10.17
N LEU A 195 3.10 8.96 9.15
CA LEU A 195 2.59 7.84 8.35
C LEU A 195 2.38 6.58 9.21
N ILE A 196 3.31 6.24 10.12
CA ILE A 196 3.14 5.12 11.05
C ILE A 196 1.89 5.32 11.91
N GLY A 197 1.68 6.53 12.46
CA GLY A 197 0.47 6.84 13.22
C GLY A 197 -0.81 6.68 12.40
N ALA A 198 -0.80 7.11 11.13
CA ALA A 198 -1.92 6.91 10.22
C ALA A 198 -2.18 5.41 9.95
N LEU A 199 -1.14 4.61 9.70
CA LEU A 199 -1.25 3.17 9.49
C LEU A 199 -1.78 2.43 10.73
N LEU A 200 -1.29 2.78 11.93
CA LEU A 200 -1.81 2.24 13.20
C LEU A 200 -3.28 2.59 13.41
N THR A 201 -3.69 3.81 13.04
CA THR A 201 -5.10 4.22 13.07
C THR A 201 -5.93 3.39 12.08
N CYS A 202 -5.43 3.13 10.87
CA CYS A 202 -6.09 2.24 9.91
C CYS A 202 -6.21 0.79 10.43
N ILE A 203 -5.19 0.28 11.12
CA ILE A 203 -5.22 -1.05 11.77
C ILE A 203 -6.32 -1.09 12.83
N TYR A 204 -6.37 -0.09 13.70
CA TYR A 204 -7.41 0.03 14.72
C TYR A 204 -8.82 0.06 14.10
N LEU A 205 -9.02 0.89 13.07
CA LEU A 205 -10.29 0.99 12.35
C LEU A 205 -10.67 -0.32 11.64
N SER A 206 -9.70 -1.03 11.07
CA SER A 206 -9.90 -2.34 10.43
C SER A 206 -10.34 -3.39 11.46
N PHE A 207 -9.72 -3.39 12.64
CA PHE A 207 -10.10 -4.25 13.74
C PHE A 207 -11.52 -3.95 14.26
N ALA A 208 -11.84 -2.66 14.47
CA ALA A 208 -13.18 -2.24 14.87
C ALA A 208 -14.25 -2.61 13.84
N LEU A 209 -13.93 -2.51 12.55
CA LEU A 209 -14.80 -2.93 11.46
C LEU A 209 -15.04 -4.46 11.49
N ASN A 210 -13.99 -5.26 11.69
CA ASN A 210 -14.11 -6.72 11.82
C ASN A 210 -15.02 -7.12 13.00
N LEU A 211 -14.89 -6.45 14.15
CA LEU A 211 -15.78 -6.68 15.29
C LEU A 211 -17.24 -6.31 14.97
N THR A 212 -17.45 -5.18 14.30
CA THR A 212 -18.79 -4.74 13.88
C THR A 212 -19.44 -5.75 12.94
N GLN A 213 -18.68 -6.30 12.01
CA GLN A 213 -19.16 -7.31 11.06
C GLN A 213 -19.44 -8.67 11.73
N SER A 214 -18.70 -9.00 12.80
CA SER A 214 -18.88 -10.26 13.56
C SER A 214 -20.09 -10.21 14.50
N SER A 215 -20.41 -9.03 15.04
CA SER A 215 -21.56 -8.82 15.94
C SER A 215 -22.89 -8.64 15.20
N ALA A 216 -22.88 -8.44 13.88
CA ALA A 216 -24.09 -8.38 13.09
C ALA A 216 -24.76 -9.78 13.08
N PRO A 217 -25.99 -9.93 13.59
CA PRO A 217 -26.63 -11.23 13.67
C PRO A 217 -26.74 -11.81 12.25
N ALA A 218 -26.53 -13.12 12.12
CA ALA A 218 -26.48 -13.87 10.85
C ALA A 218 -27.81 -13.90 10.05
N VAL A 219 -28.67 -12.89 10.24
CA VAL A 219 -30.01 -12.73 9.68
C VAL A 219 -30.00 -12.62 8.15
N ALA A 220 -28.86 -12.37 7.51
CA ALA A 220 -28.74 -12.29 6.06
C ALA A 220 -28.44 -13.62 5.34
N GLY A 221 -28.17 -14.71 6.07
CA GLY A 221 -28.07 -16.06 5.46
C GLY A 221 -29.41 -16.60 4.95
N ALA A 222 -30.52 -16.00 5.41
CA ALA A 222 -31.88 -16.28 4.95
C ALA A 222 -32.37 -15.28 3.89
N ARG A 223 -31.47 -14.62 3.14
CA ARG A 223 -31.86 -14.00 1.87
C ARG A 223 -32.11 -15.12 0.87
N LYS A 224 -33.32 -15.69 1.00
CA LYS A 224 -34.10 -16.40 0.01
C LYS A 224 -33.34 -16.54 -1.30
N VAL A 225 -32.97 -17.78 -1.59
CA VAL A 225 -33.11 -18.33 -2.94
C VAL A 225 -34.59 -18.14 -3.32
N THR A 226 -35.00 -16.90 -3.59
CA THR A 226 -36.27 -16.59 -4.23
C THR A 226 -36.06 -16.92 -5.67
N ASP A 227 -36.71 -18.01 -6.07
CA ASP A 227 -37.32 -18.13 -7.38
C ASP A 227 -36.39 -17.87 -8.57
N ARG A 228 -35.53 -18.84 -8.83
CA ARG A 228 -35.48 -19.37 -10.19
C ARG A 228 -36.37 -20.61 -10.27
N SER A 229 -37.66 -20.43 -10.01
CA SER A 229 -38.66 -21.13 -10.79
C SER A 229 -38.62 -20.46 -12.18
N ASP A 230 -37.61 -20.85 -12.97
CA ASP A 230 -37.71 -20.69 -14.41
C ASP A 230 -38.92 -21.52 -14.82
N VAL A 231 -40.03 -20.79 -14.94
CA VAL A 231 -41.28 -21.18 -15.55
C VAL A 231 -40.95 -21.95 -16.82
N ALA A 232 -41.10 -23.26 -16.77
CA ALA A 232 -41.19 -24.09 -17.95
C ALA A 232 -42.39 -23.58 -18.75
N ALA A 233 -42.13 -22.83 -19.82
CA ALA A 233 -43.16 -22.47 -20.78
C ALA A 233 -43.69 -23.78 -21.41
N PRO A 234 -45.00 -24.10 -21.31
CA PRO A 234 -45.52 -25.28 -21.97
C PRO A 234 -45.45 -25.08 -23.48
N LEU A 235 -44.71 -25.98 -24.15
CA LEU A 235 -44.72 -26.17 -25.59
C LEU A 235 -46.17 -26.40 -26.02
N LYS A 236 -46.75 -25.45 -26.76
CA LYS A 236 -47.98 -25.68 -27.51
C LYS A 236 -47.68 -26.70 -28.61
N GLN A 237 -48.26 -27.89 -28.49
CA GLN A 237 -48.37 -28.83 -29.60
C GLN A 237 -49.38 -28.27 -30.62
N SER A 238 -48.96 -28.21 -31.87
CA SER A 238 -49.79 -28.05 -33.06
C SER A 238 -49.61 -29.26 -33.95
#